data_AF-A0A4Q9N4R2-F1
#
_entry.id   AF-A0A4Q9N4R2-F1
#
_cell.length_a   1.000
_cell.length_b   1.000
_cell.length_c   1.000
_cell.angle_alpha   90.00
_cell.angle_beta   90.00
_cell.angle_gamma   90.00
#
_symmetry.space_group_name_H-M   'P 1'
#
loop_
_entity.id
_entity.type
_entity.pdbx_description
1 polymer ?
#
loop_
_entity_poly.entity_id
_entity_poly.type
_entity_poly.pdbx_seq_one_letter_code
_entity_poly.pdbx_strand_id
1 'polypeptide(L)'
;MTYYMGSASSPLCHGPHKSSCRRSPSCPSVHRAHIERRRRATIVMTCHTVIVTVATAITAIEESWNHLNPEPYHTSFLSGRQWVQDLLNDHRNRMKDSLGTPAAVFRRLEEELVHAGGLR
;
A
#
# COMPACT_ATOMS: atom_id res chain seq x y z
N MET A 1 68.00 -49.51 -11.95
CA MET A 1 67.28 -50.45 -11.08
C MET A 1 67.45 -49.96 -9.64
N THR A 2 66.39 -49.38 -9.08
CA THR A 2 66.00 -49.25 -7.64
C THR A 2 67.03 -48.93 -6.55
N TYR A 3 66.82 -48.09 -5.54
CA TYR A 3 66.06 -46.86 -5.24
C TYR A 3 66.69 -46.38 -3.92
N TYR A 4 66.98 -45.08 -3.80
CA TYR A 4 67.38 -44.41 -2.55
C TYR A 4 66.26 -44.51 -1.52
N MET A 5 66.56 -44.70 -0.22
CA MET A 5 65.80 -44.10 0.90
C MET A 5 66.69 -43.97 2.15
N GLY A 6 67.14 -42.74 2.39
CA GLY A 6 67.68 -42.31 3.68
C GLY A 6 66.53 -41.94 4.60
N SER A 7 66.57 -42.43 5.84
CA SER A 7 65.67 -42.01 6.92
C SER A 7 66.17 -40.68 7.49
N ALA A 8 65.59 -39.58 7.02
CA ALA A 8 65.69 -38.28 7.67
C ALA A 8 64.48 -38.10 8.59
N SER A 9 64.72 -38.06 9.89
CA SER A 9 63.72 -37.68 10.89
C SER A 9 63.57 -36.16 10.91
N SER A 10 62.40 -35.64 10.55
CA SER A 10 61.93 -34.29 10.86
C SER A 10 60.41 -34.17 10.67
N PRO A 11 59.77 -33.18 11.30
CA PRO A 11 58.58 -33.37 12.12
C PRO A 11 57.29 -33.17 11.32
N LEU A 12 56.36 -34.12 11.42
CA LEU A 12 54.99 -33.91 10.97
C LEU A 12 54.18 -33.29 12.11
N CYS A 13 54.03 -31.98 12.03
CA CYS A 13 52.99 -31.22 12.71
C CYS A 13 51.65 -31.91 12.50
N HIS A 14 51.19 -32.65 13.50
CA HIS A 14 49.81 -33.08 13.56
C HIS A 14 48.96 -31.83 13.74
N GLY A 15 48.39 -31.37 12.61
CA GLY A 15 47.35 -30.35 12.60
C GLY A 15 46.20 -30.75 13.53
N PRO A 16 45.49 -29.78 14.11
CA PRO A 16 44.44 -30.07 15.04
C PRO A 16 43.37 -30.86 14.31
N HIS A 17 43.25 -32.11 14.75
CA HIS A 17 42.13 -33.01 14.49
C HIS A 17 40.86 -32.16 14.49
N LYS A 18 40.21 -31.99 13.34
CA LYS A 18 38.91 -31.35 13.23
C LYS A 18 37.94 -32.24 13.99
N SER A 19 37.88 -32.05 15.30
CA SER A 19 36.84 -32.57 16.15
C SER A 19 35.54 -32.10 15.54
N SER A 20 34.84 -33.04 14.94
CA SER A 20 33.45 -32.94 14.53
C SER A 20 32.66 -32.55 15.77
N CYS A 21 32.57 -31.24 16.03
CA CYS A 21 31.61 -30.66 16.95
C CYS A 21 30.25 -30.88 16.28
N ARG A 22 29.70 -32.09 16.45
CA ARG A 22 28.26 -32.30 16.38
C ARG A 22 27.63 -31.17 17.16
N ARG A 23 26.80 -30.37 16.48
CA ARG A 23 26.01 -29.30 17.08
C ARG A 23 25.17 -29.94 18.18
N SER A 24 25.68 -29.94 19.41
CA SER A 24 24.87 -30.26 20.57
C SER A 24 23.88 -29.11 20.73
N PRO A 25 22.57 -29.39 20.82
CA PRO A 25 21.55 -28.36 21.08
C PRO A 25 21.82 -27.56 22.36
N SER A 26 22.66 -28.10 23.25
CA SER A 26 23.04 -27.58 24.56
C SER A 26 24.15 -26.52 24.53
N CYS A 27 24.68 -26.13 23.36
CA CYS A 27 25.70 -25.09 23.29
C CYS A 27 25.10 -23.71 23.64
N PRO A 28 25.64 -22.97 24.64
CA PRO A 28 25.11 -21.66 25.06
C PRO A 28 25.02 -20.65 23.91
N SER A 29 25.92 -20.75 22.94
CA SER A 29 25.96 -19.91 21.74
C SER A 29 24.76 -20.14 20.80
N VAL A 30 24.32 -21.38 20.64
CA VAL A 30 23.16 -21.75 19.80
C VAL A 30 21.86 -21.31 20.47
N HIS A 31 21.76 -21.50 21.80
CA HIS A 31 20.62 -21.04 22.58
C HIS A 31 20.47 -19.51 22.55
N ARG A 32 21.59 -18.77 22.72
CA ARG A 32 21.61 -17.29 22.62
C ARG A 32 21.23 -16.79 21.23
N ALA A 33 21.73 -17.43 20.17
CA ALA A 33 21.38 -17.06 18.79
C ALA A 33 19.89 -17.27 18.48
N HIS A 34 19.28 -18.32 19.05
CA HIS A 34 17.85 -18.59 18.91
C HIS A 34 16.98 -17.60 19.70
N ILE A 35 17.39 -17.19 20.91
CA ILE A 35 16.72 -16.12 21.67
C ILE A 35 16.78 -14.79 20.90
N GLU A 36 17.92 -14.45 20.31
CA GLU A 36 18.08 -13.21 19.52
C GLU A 36 17.22 -13.23 18.26
N ARG A 37 17.15 -14.36 17.54
CA ARG A 37 16.23 -14.52 16.39
C ARG A 37 14.77 -14.37 16.79
N ARG A 38 14.35 -14.95 17.92
CA ARG A 38 12.99 -14.79 18.45
C ARG A 38 12.71 -13.34 18.82
N ARG A 39 13.64 -12.66 19.48
CA ARG A 39 13.50 -11.22 19.80
C ARG A 39 13.35 -10.37 18.55
N ARG A 40 14.20 -10.57 17.54
CA ARG A 40 14.09 -9.87 16.26
C ARG A 40 12.77 -10.16 15.56
N ALA A 41 12.34 -11.41 15.54
CA ALA A 41 11.04 -11.79 14.96
C ALA A 41 9.89 -11.12 15.72
N THR A 42 9.91 -11.11 17.05
CA THR A 42 8.91 -10.42 17.88
C THR A 42 8.91 -8.91 17.63
N ILE A 43 10.09 -8.27 17.54
CA ILE A 43 10.18 -6.84 17.25
C ILE A 43 9.62 -6.54 15.85
N VAL A 44 10.02 -7.30 14.83
CA VAL A 44 9.53 -7.09 13.47
C VAL A 44 8.02 -7.32 13.39
N MET A 45 7.51 -8.38 14.02
CA MET A 45 6.08 -8.65 14.06
C MET A 45 5.29 -7.56 14.79
N THR A 46 5.78 -7.13 15.96
CA THR A 46 5.10 -6.07 16.73
C THR A 46 5.11 -4.74 15.96
N CYS A 47 6.25 -4.35 15.37
CA CYS A 47 6.31 -3.18 14.49
C CYS A 47 5.34 -3.30 13.33
N HIS A 48 5.27 -4.47 12.67
CA HIS A 48 4.36 -4.67 11.57
C HIS A 48 2.89 -4.55 12.00
N THR A 49 2.52 -5.14 13.14
CA THR A 49 1.15 -5.02 13.68
C THR A 49 0.80 -3.57 14.03
N VAL A 50 1.74 -2.80 14.60
CA VAL A 50 1.52 -1.38 14.89
C VAL A 50 1.32 -0.59 13.60
N ILE A 51 2.15 -0.82 12.58
CA ILE A 51 2.03 -0.12 11.29
C ILE A 51 0.67 -0.43 10.64
N VAL A 52 0.28 -1.70 10.59
CA VAL A 52 -1.00 -2.11 9.98
C VAL A 52 -2.17 -1.52 10.72
N THR A 53 -2.19 -1.60 12.06
CA THR A 53 -3.28 -1.05 12.87
C THR A 53 -3.42 0.46 12.71
N VAL A 54 -2.30 1.21 12.72
CA VAL A 54 -2.33 2.65 12.48
C VAL A 54 -2.83 2.97 11.07
N ALA A 55 -2.34 2.27 10.04
CA ALA A 55 -2.79 2.49 8.66
C ALA A 55 -4.30 2.25 8.53
N THR A 56 -4.83 1.16 9.10
CA THR A 56 -6.27 0.86 9.07
C THR A 56 -7.10 1.87 9.85
N ALA A 57 -6.57 2.42 10.94
CA ALA A 57 -7.28 3.45 11.70
C ALA A 57 -7.38 4.75 10.90
N ILE A 58 -6.32 5.15 10.19
CA ILE A 58 -6.32 6.33 9.31
C ILE A 58 -7.38 6.18 8.22
N THR A 59 -7.40 5.05 7.51
CA THR A 59 -8.39 4.83 6.44
C THR A 59 -9.82 4.84 6.97
N ALA A 60 -10.06 4.21 8.13
CA ALA A 60 -11.39 4.20 8.75
C ALA A 60 -11.83 5.60 9.19
N ILE A 61 -10.91 6.43 9.70
CA ILE A 61 -11.18 7.83 10.04
C ILE A 61 -11.50 8.64 8.78
N GLU A 62 -10.75 8.44 7.70
CA GLU A 62 -10.96 9.15 6.43
C GLU A 62 -12.30 8.78 5.78
N GLU A 63 -12.64 7.49 5.76
CA GLU A 63 -13.97 7.03 5.32
C GLU A 63 -15.08 7.61 6.19
N SER A 64 -14.91 7.59 7.51
CA SER A 64 -15.88 8.16 8.46
C SER A 64 -16.02 9.68 8.26
N TRP A 65 -14.92 10.38 8.02
CA TRP A 65 -14.91 11.81 7.77
C TRP A 65 -15.61 12.12 6.45
N ASN A 66 -15.31 11.41 5.36
CA ASN A 66 -15.94 11.58 4.06
C ASN A 66 -17.44 11.25 4.10
N HIS A 67 -17.86 10.31 4.94
CA HIS A 67 -19.28 10.00 5.14
C HIS A 67 -20.01 11.12 5.91
N LEU A 68 -19.38 11.68 6.95
CA LEU A 68 -19.98 12.74 7.79
C LEU A 68 -19.88 14.13 7.15
N ASN A 69 -18.83 14.36 6.37
CA ASN A 69 -18.52 15.59 5.66
C ASN A 69 -18.23 15.23 4.19
N PRO A 70 -19.26 14.85 3.41
CA PRO A 70 -19.08 14.60 2.00
C PRO A 70 -18.46 15.84 1.37
N GLU A 71 -17.36 15.65 0.63
CA GLU A 71 -16.72 16.73 -0.11
C GLU A 71 -17.81 17.43 -0.94
N PRO A 72 -17.98 18.76 -0.80
CA PRO A 72 -18.97 19.46 -1.57
C PRO A 72 -18.69 19.22 -3.05
N TYR A 73 -19.59 18.54 -3.75
CA TYR A 73 -19.49 18.27 -5.20
C TYR A 73 -19.36 19.55 -6.05
N HIS A 74 -19.49 20.71 -5.41
CA HIS A 74 -19.52 22.02 -6.00
C HIS A 74 -18.68 22.98 -5.13
N THR A 75 -17.39 23.13 -5.42
CA THR A 75 -16.72 24.43 -5.18
C THR A 75 -17.04 25.37 -6.34
N SER A 76 -18.29 25.40 -6.80
CA SER A 76 -18.67 26.07 -8.03
C SER A 76 -18.58 27.58 -7.85
N PHE A 77 -17.38 28.10 -8.11
CA PHE A 77 -17.11 29.46 -8.57
C PHE A 77 -17.89 29.79 -9.86
N LEU A 78 -18.44 28.77 -10.51
CA LEU A 78 -19.30 28.88 -11.68
C LEU A 78 -20.67 29.45 -11.28
N SER A 79 -21.08 30.50 -11.98
CA SER A 79 -22.48 30.92 -12.00
C SER A 79 -23.40 29.76 -12.42
N GLY A 80 -24.68 29.80 -12.04
CA GLY A 80 -25.65 28.76 -12.41
C GLY A 80 -25.66 28.45 -13.92
N ARG A 81 -25.44 29.46 -14.79
CA ARG A 81 -25.31 29.28 -16.24
C ARG A 81 -24.05 28.50 -16.63
N GLN A 82 -22.91 28.81 -16.03
CA GLN A 82 -21.66 28.10 -16.30
C GLN A 82 -21.73 26.64 -15.85
N TRP A 83 -22.39 26.38 -14.71
CA TRP A 83 -22.62 25.02 -14.23
C TRP A 83 -23.49 24.19 -15.19
N VAL A 84 -24.55 24.78 -15.75
CA VAL A 84 -25.38 24.13 -16.78
C VAL A 84 -24.57 23.87 -18.06
N GLN A 85 -23.70 24.80 -18.45
CA GLN A 85 -22.88 24.66 -19.65
C GLN A 85 -21.86 23.52 -19.52
N ASP A 86 -21.23 23.38 -18.35
CA ASP A 86 -20.32 22.27 -18.06
C ASP A 86 -21.05 20.91 -18.05
N LEU A 87 -22.27 20.87 -17.50
CA LEU A 87 -23.11 19.66 -17.53
C LEU A 87 -23.47 19.23 -18.96
N LEU A 88 -23.68 20.17 -19.86
CA LEU A 88 -24.01 19.89 -21.26
C LEU A 88 -22.80 19.45 -22.08
N ASN A 89 -21.61 19.97 -21.79
CA ASN A 89 -20.43 19.82 -22.64
C ASN A 89 -19.51 18.66 -22.23
N ASP A 90 -19.24 18.48 -20.95
CA ASP A 90 -18.08 17.69 -20.52
C ASP A 90 -18.44 16.21 -20.25
N HIS A 91 -19.71 15.92 -19.93
CA HIS A 91 -20.10 14.58 -19.52
C HIS A 91 -21.52 14.20 -19.97
N ARG A 92 -21.60 13.37 -21.02
CA ARG A 92 -22.84 12.94 -21.69
C ARG A 92 -23.93 12.39 -20.75
N ASN A 93 -23.55 11.77 -19.63
CA ASN A 93 -24.48 11.16 -18.67
C ASN A 93 -24.71 11.99 -17.41
N ARG A 94 -23.88 13.01 -17.13
CA ARG A 94 -23.92 13.72 -15.84
C ARG A 94 -25.21 14.52 -15.64
N MET A 95 -25.81 15.01 -16.73
CA MET A 95 -27.13 15.64 -16.70
C MET A 95 -28.22 14.65 -16.28
N LYS A 96 -28.15 13.40 -16.74
CA LYS A 96 -29.06 12.33 -16.32
C LYS A 96 -28.84 11.96 -14.85
N ASP A 97 -27.59 11.81 -14.44
CA ASP A 97 -27.26 11.35 -13.10
C ASP A 97 -27.53 12.43 -12.03
N SER A 98 -27.42 13.72 -12.38
CA SER A 98 -27.62 14.84 -11.45
C SER A 98 -29.04 15.39 -11.45
N LEU A 99 -29.68 15.49 -12.63
CA LEU A 99 -31.02 16.12 -12.78
C LEU A 99 -32.11 15.10 -13.11
N GLY A 100 -31.77 13.82 -13.29
CA GLY A 100 -32.72 12.78 -13.70
C GLY A 100 -33.19 12.88 -15.14
N THR A 101 -32.66 13.83 -15.92
CA THR A 101 -33.12 14.13 -17.28
C THR A 101 -31.98 14.03 -18.29
N PRO A 102 -32.18 13.40 -19.47
CA PRO A 102 -31.20 13.46 -20.55
C PRO A 102 -30.95 14.89 -21.04
N ALA A 103 -29.72 15.19 -21.50
CA ALA A 103 -29.35 16.51 -22.02
C ALA A 103 -30.24 16.99 -23.17
N ALA A 104 -30.74 16.08 -24.00
CA ALA A 104 -31.68 16.41 -25.07
C ALA A 104 -33.02 16.96 -24.55
N VAL A 105 -33.53 16.39 -23.44
CA VAL A 105 -34.78 16.83 -22.80
C VAL A 105 -34.58 18.19 -22.15
N PHE A 106 -33.44 18.39 -21.48
CA PHE A 106 -33.10 19.68 -20.87
C PHE A 106 -33.01 20.80 -21.91
N ARG A 107 -32.30 20.58 -23.03
CA ARG A 107 -32.23 21.57 -24.12
C ARG A 107 -33.60 21.92 -24.69
N ARG A 108 -34.47 20.93 -24.85
CA ARG A 108 -35.83 21.19 -25.32
C ARG A 108 -36.62 22.04 -24.33
N LEU A 109 -36.51 21.77 -23.04
CA LEU A 109 -37.14 22.58 -22.00
C LEU A 109 -36.61 24.02 -22.01
N GLU A 110 -35.30 24.20 -22.16
CA GLU A 110 -34.67 25.52 -22.28
C GLU A 110 -35.23 26.31 -23.46
N GLU A 111 -35.31 25.70 -24.65
CA GLU A 111 -35.90 26.31 -25.84
C GLU A 111 -37.35 26.76 -25.62
N GLU A 112 -38.19 25.89 -25.03
CA GLU A 112 -39.60 26.19 -24.77
C GLU A 112 -39.76 27.33 -23.76
N LEU A 113 -38.92 27.36 -22.72
CA LEU A 113 -38.95 28.43 -21.71
C LEU A 113 -38.48 29.77 -22.28
N VAL A 114 -37.48 29.79 -23.15
CA VAL A 114 -37.07 31.00 -23.88
C VAL A 114 -38.19 31.47 -24.80
N HIS A 115 -38.81 30.55 -25.56
CA HIS A 115 -39.92 30.89 -26.45
C HIS A 115 -41.13 31.46 -25.71
N ALA A 116 -41.48 30.88 -24.55
CA ALA A 116 -42.56 31.34 -23.69
C ALA A 116 -42.21 32.62 -22.90
N GLY A 117 -40.95 33.10 -22.96
CA GLY A 117 -40.47 34.26 -22.20
C GLY A 117 -40.26 34.00 -20.71
N GLY A 118 -40.29 32.74 -20.28
CA GLY A 118 -40.02 32.31 -18.90
C GLY A 118 -38.54 32.23 -18.57
N LEU A 119 -37.67 32.22 -19.59
CA LEU A 119 -36.22 32.26 -19.46
C LEU A 119 -35.67 33.37 -20.37
N ARG A 120 -34.71 34.16 -19.88
CA ARG A 120 -34.11 35.33 -20.56
C ARG A 120 -32.61 35.18 -20.72
#